data_AF-A0A8C7NM55-F1
#
_entry.id   AF-A0A8C7NM55-F1
#
_cell.length_a   1.000
_cell.length_b   1.000
_cell.length_c   1.000
_cell.angle_alpha   90.00
_cell.angle_beta   90.00
_cell.angle_gamma   90.00
#
_symmetry.space_group_name_H-M   'P 1'
#
loop_
_entity.id
_entity.type
_entity.pdbx_description
1 polymer ?
#
loop_
_entity_poly.entity_id
_entity_poly.type
_entity_poly.pdbx_seq_one_letter_code
_entity_poly.pdbx_strand_id
1 'polypeptide(L)'
;MDVVRLFTNLLAVHRQQLQALAVQGEIQTEALAQLLEKEEASLQSQVRAEESRRQEDFSYLRYDPERGPRELGQGLESAAQHWLRPERRTAAEVVRCVALQRFVSLLPTHVGDCVLKQCPQDMEEAIYMAEDLCLSEMLLGVWKAV
;
A
#
# COMPACT_ATOMS: atom_id res chain seq x y z
N MET A 1 24.50 62.17 20.37
CA MET A 1 24.02 60.90 19.77
C MET A 1 24.37 59.78 20.73
N ASP A 2 23.41 58.94 21.07
CA ASP A 2 23.59 57.86 22.04
C ASP A 2 24.10 56.59 21.32
N VAL A 3 25.38 56.31 21.49
CA VAL A 3 26.09 55.18 20.86
C VAL A 3 25.57 53.84 21.39
N VAL A 4 25.12 53.79 22.65
CA VAL A 4 24.56 52.58 23.26
C VAL A 4 23.25 52.21 22.56
N ARG A 5 22.39 53.20 22.29
CA ARG A 5 21.12 53.02 21.58
C ARG A 5 21.31 52.50 20.15
N LEU A 6 22.37 52.92 19.47
CA LEU A 6 22.74 52.43 18.14
C LEU A 6 23.13 50.95 18.19
N PHE A 7 23.98 50.54 19.12
CA PHE A 7 24.41 49.15 19.26
C PHE A 7 23.28 48.22 19.69
N THR A 8 22.38 48.64 20.59
CA THR A 8 21.23 47.83 21.00
C THR A 8 20.27 47.57 19.84
N ASN A 9 20.03 48.58 19.00
CA ASN A 9 19.18 48.44 17.81
C ASN A 9 19.81 47.52 16.77
N LEU A 10 21.13 47.66 16.54
CA LEU A 10 21.86 46.81 15.61
C LEU A 10 21.85 45.33 16.06
N LEU A 11 22.07 45.07 17.36
CA LEU A 11 21.99 43.72 17.94
C LEU A 11 20.59 43.14 17.83
N ALA A 12 19.54 43.95 18.03
CA ALA A 12 18.15 43.51 17.87
C ALA A 12 17.87 43.09 16.43
N VAL A 13 18.29 43.87 15.44
CA VAL A 13 18.17 43.54 14.01
C VAL A 13 18.93 42.25 13.69
N HIS A 14 20.18 42.12 14.15
CA HIS A 14 20.98 40.92 13.90
C HIS A 14 20.36 39.67 14.53
N ARG A 15 19.85 39.78 15.77
CA ARG A 15 19.11 38.69 16.43
C ARG A 15 17.87 38.30 15.62
N GLN A 16 17.11 39.27 15.13
CA GLN A 16 15.94 39.02 14.30
C GLN A 16 16.32 38.33 12.98
N GLN A 17 17.43 38.70 12.35
CA GLN A 17 17.95 38.00 11.17
C GLN A 17 18.33 36.55 11.46
N LEU A 18 19.02 36.27 12.58
CA LEU A 18 19.35 34.90 12.97
C LEU A 18 18.10 34.06 13.24
N GLN A 19 17.09 34.64 13.90
CA GLN A 19 15.80 33.98 14.12
C GLN A 19 15.07 33.70 12.82
N ALA A 20 15.06 34.65 11.88
CA ALA A 20 14.46 34.46 10.56
C ALA A 20 15.16 33.33 9.79
N LEU A 21 16.49 33.25 9.85
CA LEU A 21 17.26 32.18 9.22
C LEU A 21 16.95 30.81 9.84
N ALA A 22 16.81 30.74 11.17
CA ALA A 22 16.44 29.50 11.86
C ALA A 22 15.03 29.02 11.44
N VAL A 23 14.04 29.91 11.47
CA VAL A 23 12.67 29.61 11.03
C VAL A 23 12.64 29.19 9.55
N GLN A 24 13.43 29.84 8.70
CA GLN A 24 13.56 29.44 7.30
C GLN A 24 14.11 28.01 7.17
N GLY A 25 15.13 27.66 7.97
CA GLY A 25 15.68 26.30 8.02
C GLY A 25 14.62 25.27 8.43
N GLU A 26 13.84 25.56 9.48
CA GLU A 26 12.75 24.71 9.94
C GLU A 26 11.68 24.50 8.86
N ILE A 27 11.24 25.58 8.20
CA ILE A 27 10.27 25.50 7.10
C ILE A 27 10.84 24.67 5.95
N GLN A 28 12.12 24.83 5.62
CA GLN A 28 12.76 24.04 4.56
C GLN A 28 12.82 22.56 4.93
N THR A 29 13.18 22.21 6.17
CA THR A 29 13.21 20.82 6.61
C THR A 29 11.83 20.18 6.59
N GLU A 30 10.80 20.90 7.03
CA GLU A 30 9.41 20.44 7.02
C GLU A 30 8.91 20.24 5.59
N ALA A 31 9.17 21.20 4.70
CA ALA A 31 8.80 21.08 3.29
C ALA A 31 9.48 19.89 2.60
N LEU A 32 10.75 19.61 2.92
CA LEU A 32 11.46 18.44 2.39
C LEU A 32 10.90 17.14 2.95
N ALA A 33 10.58 17.08 4.25
CA ALA A 33 9.98 15.90 4.87
C ALA A 33 8.64 15.55 4.20
N GLN A 34 7.76 16.52 3.98
CA GLN A 34 6.47 16.32 3.31
C GLN A 34 6.62 15.84 1.86
N LEU A 35 7.63 16.33 1.13
CA LEU A 35 7.90 15.87 -0.24
C LEU A 35 8.37 14.42 -0.26
N LEU A 36 9.24 14.03 0.68
CA LEU A 36 9.73 12.65 0.82
C LEU A 36 8.60 11.69 1.21
N GLU A 37 7.77 12.04 2.20
CA GLU A 37 6.62 11.23 2.61
C GLU A 37 5.65 11.00 1.45
N LYS A 38 5.39 12.04 0.65
CA LYS A 38 4.53 11.94 -0.54
C LYS A 38 5.13 11.03 -1.60
N GLU A 39 6.43 11.10 -1.83
CA GLU A 39 7.15 10.24 -2.76
C GLU A 39 7.13 8.77 -2.29
N GLU A 40 7.40 8.52 -1.02
CA GLU A 40 7.32 7.20 -0.40
C GLU A 40 5.92 6.59 -0.51
N ALA A 41 4.88 7.36 -0.18
CA ALA A 41 3.50 6.91 -0.33
C ALA A 41 3.15 6.56 -1.79
N SER A 42 3.63 7.38 -2.74
CA SER A 42 3.46 7.10 -4.17
C SER A 42 4.14 5.78 -4.56
N LEU A 43 5.38 5.56 -4.16
CA LEU A 43 6.13 4.33 -4.44
C LEU A 43 5.46 3.10 -3.81
N GLN A 44 5.02 3.20 -2.55
CA GLN A 44 4.30 2.12 -1.89
C GLN A 44 3.00 1.77 -2.62
N SER A 45 2.24 2.76 -3.08
CA SER A 45 1.01 2.51 -3.86
C SER A 45 1.29 1.80 -5.18
N GLN A 46 2.37 2.14 -5.87
CA GLN A 46 2.78 1.48 -7.11
C GLN A 46 3.19 0.03 -6.87
N VAL A 47 3.98 -0.23 -5.82
CA VAL A 47 4.39 -1.59 -5.44
C VAL A 47 3.17 -2.45 -5.12
N ARG A 48 2.19 -1.92 -4.37
CA ARG A 48 0.93 -2.62 -4.06
C ARG A 48 0.12 -2.91 -5.33
N ALA A 49 -0.02 -1.93 -6.22
CA ALA A 49 -0.75 -2.12 -7.47
C ALA A 49 -0.11 -3.20 -8.37
N GLU A 50 1.22 -3.26 -8.41
CA GLU A 50 1.92 -4.35 -9.10
C GLU A 50 1.69 -5.71 -8.43
N GLU A 51 1.72 -5.77 -7.10
CA GLU A 51 1.44 -7.00 -6.35
C GLU A 51 0.02 -7.52 -6.61
N SER A 52 -0.99 -6.64 -6.56
CA SER A 52 -2.37 -6.96 -6.92
C SER A 52 -2.48 -7.53 -8.33
N ARG A 53 -1.84 -6.91 -9.33
CA ARG A 53 -1.87 -7.41 -10.71
C ARG A 53 -1.31 -8.83 -10.83
N ARG A 54 -0.16 -9.09 -10.19
CA ARG A 54 0.45 -10.45 -10.20
C ARG A 54 -0.46 -11.47 -9.52
N GLN A 55 -1.12 -11.08 -8.43
CA GLN A 55 -2.08 -11.92 -7.72
C GLN A 55 -3.34 -12.20 -8.58
N GLU A 56 -3.85 -11.20 -9.26
CA GLU A 56 -4.97 -11.32 -10.20
C GLU A 56 -4.62 -12.27 -11.36
N ASP A 57 -3.46 -12.10 -11.99
CA ASP A 57 -2.99 -12.98 -13.07
C ASP A 57 -2.95 -14.45 -12.64
N PHE A 58 -2.50 -14.72 -11.40
CA PHE A 58 -2.53 -16.05 -10.82
C PHE A 58 -3.97 -16.54 -10.54
N SER A 59 -4.83 -15.67 -10.02
CA SER A 59 -6.21 -15.98 -9.64
C SER A 59 -7.11 -16.31 -10.84
N TYR A 60 -6.88 -15.64 -11.98
CA TYR A 60 -7.68 -15.80 -13.18
C TYR A 60 -7.17 -16.89 -14.13
N LEU A 61 -6.11 -17.63 -13.77
CA LEU A 61 -5.65 -18.77 -14.54
C LEU A 61 -6.78 -19.83 -14.63
N ARG A 62 -7.15 -20.23 -15.85
CA ARG A 62 -8.23 -21.21 -16.11
C ARG A 62 -7.73 -22.39 -16.93
N TYR A 63 -8.39 -23.53 -16.74
CA TYR A 63 -8.19 -24.68 -17.62
C TYR A 63 -8.74 -24.38 -19.02
N ASP A 64 -7.89 -24.54 -20.02
CA ASP A 64 -8.24 -24.47 -21.44
C ASP A 64 -8.23 -25.90 -22.03
N PRO A 65 -9.38 -26.44 -22.47
CA PRO A 65 -9.46 -27.77 -23.06
C PRO A 65 -8.61 -27.97 -24.32
N GLU A 66 -8.33 -26.92 -25.10
CA GLU A 66 -7.54 -27.01 -26.34
C GLU A 66 -6.05 -27.18 -26.05
N ARG A 67 -5.59 -26.59 -24.95
CA ARG A 67 -4.19 -26.60 -24.48
C ARG A 67 -3.88 -27.78 -23.55
N GLY A 68 -4.89 -28.21 -22.81
CA GLY A 68 -4.82 -29.35 -21.91
C GLY A 68 -4.02 -29.10 -20.62
N PRO A 69 -3.90 -30.14 -19.77
CA PRO A 69 -3.38 -30.00 -18.41
C PRO A 69 -1.87 -29.71 -18.33
N ARG A 70 -1.11 -30.08 -19.37
CA ARG A 70 0.35 -29.85 -19.40
C ARG A 70 0.66 -28.36 -19.46
N GLU A 71 -0.02 -27.63 -20.34
CA GLU A 71 0.16 -26.19 -20.47
C GLU A 71 -0.38 -25.46 -19.23
N LEU A 72 -1.52 -25.91 -18.69
CA LEU A 72 -2.04 -25.39 -17.42
C LEU A 72 -1.00 -25.52 -16.29
N GLY A 73 -0.36 -26.69 -16.15
CA GLY A 73 0.65 -26.92 -15.11
C GLY A 73 1.87 -25.99 -15.24
N GLN A 74 2.40 -25.84 -16.47
CA GLN A 74 3.52 -24.93 -16.74
C GLN A 74 3.15 -23.47 -16.50
N GLY A 75 1.95 -23.06 -16.91
CA GLY A 75 1.41 -21.72 -16.66
C GLY A 75 1.21 -21.44 -15.18
N LEU A 76 0.67 -22.40 -14.43
CA LEU A 76 0.44 -22.28 -12.99
C LEU A 76 1.75 -22.10 -12.21
N GLU A 77 2.78 -22.90 -12.52
CA GLU A 77 4.10 -22.77 -11.87
C GLU A 77 4.72 -21.40 -12.14
N SER A 78 4.68 -20.94 -13.39
CA SER A 78 5.22 -19.65 -13.80
C SER A 78 4.47 -18.48 -13.14
N ALA A 79 3.14 -18.54 -13.09
CA ALA A 79 2.30 -17.54 -12.44
C ALA A 79 2.52 -17.51 -10.92
N ALA A 80 2.66 -18.68 -10.28
CA ALA A 80 2.95 -18.79 -8.85
C ALA A 80 4.30 -18.18 -8.51
N GLN A 81 5.36 -18.47 -9.28
CA GLN A 81 6.68 -17.85 -9.10
C GLN A 81 6.62 -16.34 -9.29
N HIS A 82 5.90 -15.86 -10.31
CA HIS A 82 5.76 -14.44 -10.60
C HIS A 82 5.06 -13.68 -9.46
N TRP A 83 4.00 -14.24 -8.89
CA TRP A 83 3.25 -13.63 -7.79
C TRP A 83 3.98 -13.77 -6.44
N LEU A 84 4.36 -14.99 -6.05
CA LEU A 84 4.92 -15.30 -4.73
C LEU A 84 6.37 -14.87 -4.56
N ARG A 85 7.14 -14.75 -5.66
CA ARG A 85 8.54 -14.28 -5.67
C ARG A 85 9.36 -14.86 -4.51
N PRO A 86 9.44 -16.19 -4.39
CA PRO A 86 10.06 -16.86 -3.23
C PRO A 86 11.54 -16.49 -3.05
N GLU A 87 12.20 -15.93 -4.07
CA GLU A 87 13.57 -15.42 -4.01
C GLU A 87 13.68 -14.10 -3.21
N ARG A 88 12.56 -13.39 -3.02
CA ARG A 88 12.48 -12.11 -2.31
C ARG A 88 11.65 -12.16 -1.02
N ARG A 89 11.03 -13.30 -0.73
CA ARG A 89 10.14 -13.49 0.43
C ARG A 89 10.63 -14.64 1.30
N THR A 90 10.49 -14.50 2.60
CA THR A 90 10.67 -15.58 3.58
C THR A 90 9.57 -16.63 3.43
N ALA A 91 9.81 -17.84 3.93
CA ALA A 91 8.80 -18.90 3.94
C ALA A 91 7.50 -18.48 4.64
N ALA A 92 7.60 -17.72 5.73
CA ALA A 92 6.45 -17.20 6.47
C ALA A 92 5.61 -16.20 5.64
N GLU A 93 6.27 -15.32 4.88
CA GLU A 93 5.59 -14.39 3.98
C GLU A 93 4.91 -15.11 2.82
N VAL A 94 5.56 -16.12 2.23
CA VAL A 94 4.95 -16.95 1.17
C VAL A 94 3.71 -17.67 1.70
N VAL A 95 3.78 -18.27 2.89
CA VAL A 95 2.63 -18.91 3.54
C VAL A 95 1.50 -17.90 3.75
N ARG A 96 1.82 -16.68 4.20
CA ARG A 96 0.84 -15.61 4.37
C ARG A 96 0.16 -15.24 3.05
N CYS A 97 0.92 -15.03 1.97
CA CYS A 97 0.36 -14.74 0.65
C CYS A 97 -0.61 -15.83 0.19
N VAL A 98 -0.22 -17.11 0.33
CA VAL A 98 -1.07 -18.25 -0.05
C VAL A 98 -2.32 -18.33 0.83
N ALA A 99 -2.19 -18.11 2.14
CA ALA A 99 -3.32 -18.11 3.07
C ALA A 99 -4.31 -16.98 2.75
N LEU A 100 -3.81 -15.78 2.46
CA LEU A 100 -4.62 -14.63 2.05
C LEU A 100 -5.37 -14.91 0.74
N GLN A 101 -4.67 -15.41 -0.27
CA GLN A 101 -5.30 -15.79 -1.53
C GLN A 101 -6.37 -16.84 -1.32
N ARG A 102 -6.12 -17.82 -0.45
CA ARG A 102 -7.11 -18.85 -0.13
C ARG A 102 -8.32 -18.25 0.57
N PHE A 103 -8.11 -17.38 1.55
CA PHE A 103 -9.18 -16.66 2.26
C PHE A 103 -10.07 -15.90 1.28
N VAL A 104 -9.48 -15.08 0.42
CA VAL A 104 -10.20 -14.33 -0.62
C VAL A 104 -11.01 -15.26 -1.53
N SER A 105 -10.43 -16.39 -1.97
CA SER A 105 -11.13 -17.34 -2.85
C SER A 105 -12.36 -18.01 -2.20
N LEU A 106 -12.45 -17.96 -0.87
CA LEU A 106 -13.57 -18.50 -0.11
C LEU A 106 -14.66 -17.45 0.15
N LEU A 107 -14.37 -16.16 -0.08
CA LEU A 107 -15.35 -15.09 0.03
C LEU A 107 -16.30 -15.10 -1.18
N PRO A 108 -17.52 -14.56 -1.04
CA PRO A 108 -18.37 -14.25 -2.18
C PRO A 108 -17.63 -13.37 -3.19
N THR A 109 -17.86 -13.59 -4.49
CA THR A 109 -17.09 -12.96 -5.58
C THR A 109 -16.95 -11.44 -5.44
N HIS A 110 -18.04 -10.73 -5.13
CA HIS A 110 -18.01 -9.27 -4.98
C HIS A 110 -17.14 -8.81 -3.80
N VAL A 111 -17.16 -9.51 -2.67
CA VAL A 111 -16.29 -9.22 -1.52
C VAL A 111 -14.85 -9.56 -1.86
N GLY A 112 -14.61 -10.75 -2.42
CA GLY A 112 -13.28 -11.21 -2.83
C GLY A 112 -12.60 -10.24 -3.79
N ASP A 113 -13.31 -9.78 -4.84
CA ASP A 113 -12.81 -8.81 -5.81
C ASP A 113 -12.46 -7.46 -5.15
N CYS A 114 -13.26 -7.01 -4.18
CA CYS A 114 -12.99 -5.77 -3.46
C CYS A 114 -11.81 -5.89 -2.49
N VAL A 115 -11.64 -7.03 -1.81
CA VAL A 115 -10.48 -7.32 -0.96
C VAL A 115 -9.20 -7.43 -1.79
N LEU A 116 -9.24 -8.09 -2.96
CA LEU A 116 -8.09 -8.20 -3.88
C LEU A 116 -7.58 -6.84 -4.35
N LYS A 117 -8.50 -5.95 -4.73
CA LYS A 117 -8.14 -4.58 -5.17
C LYS A 117 -7.44 -3.75 -4.10
N GLN A 118 -7.68 -4.07 -2.83
CA GLN A 118 -7.09 -3.34 -1.71
C GLN A 118 -5.75 -3.93 -1.23
N CYS A 119 -5.40 -5.15 -1.67
CA CYS A 119 -4.10 -5.81 -1.41
C CYS A 119 -3.73 -5.88 0.09
N PRO A 120 -4.48 -6.64 0.91
CA PRO A 120 -4.19 -6.74 2.34
C PRO A 120 -2.80 -7.33 2.60
N GLN A 121 -2.08 -6.77 3.56
CA GLN A 121 -0.73 -7.20 3.94
C GLN A 121 -0.74 -8.40 4.88
N ASP A 122 -1.82 -8.55 5.65
CA ASP A 122 -2.02 -9.64 6.59
C ASP A 122 -3.48 -10.05 6.71
N MET A 123 -3.68 -11.11 7.51
CA MET A 123 -4.99 -11.72 7.67
C MET A 123 -5.97 -10.78 8.37
N GLU A 124 -5.50 -9.97 9.30
CA GLU A 124 -6.35 -9.06 10.08
C GLU A 124 -6.88 -7.94 9.19
N GLU A 125 -6.02 -7.35 8.35
CA GLU A 125 -6.42 -6.36 7.36
C GLU A 125 -7.42 -6.95 6.33
N ALA A 126 -7.19 -8.18 5.86
CA ALA A 126 -8.11 -8.84 4.93
C ALA A 126 -9.48 -9.13 5.56
N ILE A 127 -9.51 -9.55 6.83
CA ILE A 127 -10.75 -9.77 7.58
C ILE A 127 -11.49 -8.44 7.76
N TYR A 128 -10.78 -7.41 8.21
CA TYR A 128 -11.36 -6.08 8.38
C TYR A 128 -11.97 -5.56 7.07
N MET A 129 -11.26 -5.66 5.95
CA MET A 129 -11.78 -5.26 4.64
C MET A 129 -13.02 -6.08 4.26
N ALA A 130 -12.99 -7.40 4.45
CA ALA A 130 -14.13 -8.26 4.15
C ALA A 130 -15.36 -7.91 5.01
N GLU A 131 -15.17 -7.66 6.31
CA GLU A 131 -16.21 -7.29 7.26
C GLU A 131 -16.77 -5.88 7.01
N ASP A 132 -15.91 -4.88 6.76
CA ASP A 132 -16.32 -3.51 6.46
C ASP A 132 -17.12 -3.43 5.15
N LEU A 133 -16.71 -4.19 4.13
CA LEU A 133 -17.46 -4.33 2.89
C LEU A 133 -18.80 -5.06 3.13
N CYS A 134 -18.82 -6.09 3.97
CA CYS A 134 -20.06 -6.77 4.38
C CYS A 134 -21.01 -5.82 5.13
N LEU A 135 -20.51 -4.89 5.94
CA LEU A 135 -21.31 -3.89 6.64
C LEU A 135 -21.90 -2.85 5.67
N SER A 136 -21.13 -2.43 4.67
CA SER A 136 -21.60 -1.50 3.64
C SER A 136 -22.75 -2.07 2.80
N GLU A 137 -22.74 -3.38 2.51
CA GLU A 137 -23.80 -4.07 1.76
C GLU A 137 -24.97 -4.55 2.64
N MET A 138 -24.76 -4.83 3.93
CA MET A 138 -25.86 -5.07 4.88
C MET A 138 -26.73 -3.82 5.06
N LEU A 139 -26.14 -2.62 4.99
CA LEU A 139 -26.89 -1.35 5.03
C LEU A 139 -27.65 -1.05 3.73
N LEU A 140 -27.25 -1.65 2.59
CA LEU A 140 -27.91 -1.52 1.29
C LEU A 140 -28.93 -2.63 0.98
N GLY A 141 -29.13 -3.59 1.89
CA GLY A 141 -30.18 -4.61 1.79
C GLY A 141 -29.98 -5.65 0.68
N VAL A 142 -28.74 -5.87 0.22
CA VAL A 142 -28.45 -6.73 -0.94
C VAL A 142 -28.23 -8.21 -0.55
N TRP A 143 -28.15 -8.53 0.75
CA TRP A 143 -27.98 -9.92 1.21
C TRP A 143 -29.24 -10.77 0.96
N LYS A 144 -29.33 -11.38 -0.23
CA LYS A 144 -30.04 -12.66 -0.39
C LYS A 144 -29.06 -13.77 -0.07
N ALA A 145 -29.32 -14.43 1.05
CA ALA A 145 -28.66 -15.66 1.46
C ALA A 145 -28.68 -16.68 0.32
N VAL A 146 -27.52 -17.32 0.12
CA VAL A 146 -27.38 -18.60 -0.59
C VAL A 146 -28.27 -19.65 0.06
#